data_AF-A0A518H2Q6-F1
#
_entry.id   AF-A0A518H2Q6-F1
#
_cell.length_a   1.000
_cell.length_b   1.000
_cell.length_c   1.000
_cell.angle_alpha   90.00
_cell.angle_beta   90.00
_cell.angle_gamma   90.00
#
_symmetry.space_group_name_H-M   'P 1'
#
loop_
_entity.id
_entity.type
_entity.pdbx_description
1 polymer ?
#
loop_
_entity_poly.entity_id
_entity_poly.type
_entity_poly.pdbx_seq_one_letter_code
_entity_poly.pdbx_strand_id
1 'polypeptide(L)'
;MKEVDPRTRAEAARRYASLRRWWWQSFLAMPVIWVVLAVSLVALGSWPSPVVRAALTGAGTAGFFGCWVIALVSWLRLLRFRCPRCGGRFLLSWWSSWSTSTCKHCGLDLGSSRGPDAKGPPWDPDL
;
A
#
# COMPACT_ATOMS: atom_id res chain seq x y z
N MET A 1 7.30 11.72 27.42
CA MET A 1 7.25 11.10 26.06
C MET A 1 8.54 10.31 25.89
N LYS A 2 8.50 9.03 25.49
CA LYS A 2 9.73 8.27 25.29
C LYS A 2 10.47 8.80 24.06
N GLU A 3 11.73 9.14 24.24
CA GLU A 3 12.63 9.45 23.14
C GLU A 3 12.82 8.16 22.33
N VAL A 4 12.47 8.21 21.04
CA VAL A 4 12.60 7.05 20.15
C VAL A 4 13.99 7.09 19.57
N ASP A 5 14.74 6.00 19.76
CA ASP A 5 16.04 5.82 19.15
C ASP A 5 15.97 6.10 17.62
N PRO A 6 16.85 6.97 17.08
CA PRO A 6 16.85 7.34 15.67
C PRO A 6 16.98 6.13 14.74
N ARG A 7 17.70 5.07 15.14
CA ARG A 7 17.81 3.85 14.32
C ARG A 7 16.47 3.12 14.23
N THR A 8 15.80 2.93 15.35
CA THR A 8 14.44 2.35 15.39
C THR A 8 13.45 3.15 14.54
N ARG A 9 13.52 4.49 14.56
CA ARG A 9 12.68 5.35 13.70
C ARG A 9 12.99 5.14 12.21
N ALA A 10 14.26 5.10 11.83
CA ALA A 10 14.67 4.90 10.44
C ALA A 10 14.26 3.51 9.91
N GLU A 11 14.37 2.46 10.72
CA GLU A 11 13.91 1.11 10.36
C GLU A 11 12.39 1.06 10.19
N ALA A 12 11.63 1.66 11.11
CA ALA A 12 10.19 1.76 11.02
C ALA A 12 9.75 2.50 9.74
N ALA A 13 10.40 3.61 9.42
CA ALA A 13 10.14 4.38 8.20
C ALA A 13 10.42 3.56 6.93
N ARG A 14 11.56 2.87 6.86
CA ARG A 14 11.91 1.98 5.73
C ARG A 14 10.89 0.86 5.55
N ARG A 15 10.48 0.21 6.65
CA ARG A 15 9.50 -0.88 6.62
C ARG A 15 8.11 -0.40 6.20
N TYR A 16 7.70 0.79 6.66
CA TYR A 16 6.44 1.41 6.25
C TYR A 16 6.47 1.79 4.77
N ALA A 17 7.56 2.43 4.31
CA ALA A 17 7.73 2.83 2.92
C ALA A 17 7.74 1.63 1.96
N SER A 18 8.39 0.52 2.33
CA SER A 18 8.37 -0.69 1.52
C SER A 18 6.96 -1.29 1.44
N LEU A 19 6.26 -1.44 2.55
CA LEU A 19 4.86 -1.94 2.56
C LEU A 19 3.93 -1.07 1.70
N ARG A 20 4.06 0.26 1.82
CA ARG A 20 3.30 1.20 1.00
C ARG A 20 3.62 1.06 -0.47
N ARG A 21 4.89 0.90 -0.84
CA ARG A 21 5.32 0.70 -2.22
C ARG A 21 4.78 -0.62 -2.79
N TRP A 22 4.88 -1.72 -2.04
CA TRP A 22 4.31 -3.01 -2.44
C TRP A 22 2.81 -2.93 -2.66
N TRP A 23 2.08 -2.30 -1.73
CA TRP A 23 0.64 -2.09 -1.88
C TRP A 23 0.30 -1.27 -3.13
N TRP A 24 0.99 -0.15 -3.36
CA TRP A 24 0.81 0.67 -4.56
C TRP A 24 1.16 -0.08 -5.86
N GLN A 25 2.26 -0.80 -5.88
CA GLN A 25 2.68 -1.60 -7.03
C GLN A 25 1.64 -2.68 -7.36
N SER A 26 1.15 -3.40 -6.35
CA SER A 26 0.10 -4.40 -6.57
C SER A 26 -1.21 -3.76 -7.04
N PHE A 27 -1.59 -2.63 -6.47
CA PHE A 27 -2.81 -1.91 -6.87
C PHE A 27 -2.74 -1.39 -8.31
N LEU A 28 -1.59 -0.85 -8.73
CA LEU A 28 -1.36 -0.38 -10.10
C LEU A 28 -1.14 -1.53 -11.10
N ALA A 29 -0.61 -2.67 -10.66
CA ALA A 29 -0.45 -3.83 -11.53
C ALA A 29 -1.79 -4.43 -11.97
N MET A 30 -2.83 -4.35 -11.13
CA MET A 30 -4.16 -4.88 -11.46
C MET A 30 -4.75 -4.34 -12.77
N PRO A 31 -4.90 -3.02 -12.98
CA PRO A 31 -5.43 -2.49 -14.23
C PRO A 31 -4.51 -2.78 -15.42
N VAL A 32 -3.18 -2.80 -15.22
CA VAL A 32 -2.23 -3.14 -16.29
C VAL A 32 -2.45 -4.56 -16.80
N ILE A 33 -2.64 -5.54 -15.91
CA ILE A 33 -2.96 -6.92 -16.29
C ILE A 33 -4.25 -6.97 -17.12
N TRP A 34 -5.29 -6.25 -16.69
CA TRP A 34 -6.56 -6.19 -17.43
C TRP A 34 -6.41 -5.55 -18.81
N VAL A 35 -5.66 -4.45 -18.92
CA VAL A 35 -5.39 -3.78 -20.20
C VAL A 35 -4.60 -4.72 -21.13
N VAL A 36 -3.56 -5.37 -20.64
CA VAL A 36 -2.76 -6.33 -21.43
C VAL A 36 -3.62 -7.49 -21.91
N LEU A 37 -4.47 -8.03 -21.03
CA LEU A 37 -5.38 -9.12 -21.38
C LEU A 37 -6.42 -8.67 -22.42
N ALA A 38 -7.03 -7.50 -22.23
CA ALA A 38 -8.02 -6.94 -23.15
C ALA A 38 -7.41 -6.66 -24.53
N VAL A 39 -6.24 -6.01 -24.57
CA VAL A 39 -5.50 -5.74 -25.82
C VAL A 39 -5.14 -7.05 -26.51
N SER A 40 -4.67 -8.05 -25.78
CA SER A 40 -4.37 -9.38 -26.33
C SER A 40 -5.61 -10.02 -26.93
N LEU A 41 -6.74 -10.01 -26.21
CA LEU A 41 -8.00 -10.58 -26.70
C LEU A 41 -8.56 -9.87 -27.92
N VAL A 42 -8.39 -8.54 -28.02
CA VAL A 42 -8.79 -7.76 -29.20
C VAL A 42 -7.85 -8.02 -30.37
N ALA A 43 -6.54 -8.05 -30.14
CA ALA A 43 -5.53 -8.28 -31.17
C ALA A 43 -5.59 -9.69 -31.78
N LEU A 44 -5.93 -10.70 -30.97
CA LEU A 44 -6.16 -12.06 -31.47
C LEU A 44 -7.47 -12.22 -32.27
N GLY A 45 -8.33 -11.19 -32.31
CA GLY A 45 -9.54 -11.18 -33.14
C GLY A 45 -10.59 -12.24 -32.74
N SER A 46 -11.46 -12.58 -33.69
CA SER A 46 -12.56 -13.55 -33.52
C SER A 46 -12.14 -15.03 -33.67
N TRP A 47 -10.85 -15.31 -33.91
CA TRP A 47 -10.34 -16.63 -34.26
C TRP A 47 -9.48 -17.37 -33.20
N PRO A 48 -9.34 -16.95 -31.93
CA PRO A 48 -8.66 -17.82 -30.97
C PRO A 48 -9.52 -19.05 -30.73
N SER A 49 -8.91 -20.23 -30.85
CA SER A 49 -9.56 -21.46 -30.42
C SER A 49 -10.04 -21.29 -28.95
N PRO A 50 -11.20 -21.85 -28.59
CA PRO A 50 -11.79 -21.65 -27.26
C PRO A 50 -10.81 -22.02 -26.13
N VAL A 51 -9.90 -22.96 -26.41
CA VAL A 51 -8.82 -23.38 -25.51
C VAL A 51 -7.82 -22.26 -25.22
N VAL A 52 -7.35 -21.53 -26.24
CA VAL A 52 -6.39 -20.43 -26.06
C VAL A 52 -7.02 -19.28 -25.28
N ARG A 53 -8.29 -18.96 -25.57
CA ARG A 53 -9.03 -17.94 -24.83
C ARG A 53 -9.20 -18.33 -23.36
N ALA A 54 -9.56 -19.59 -23.09
CA ALA A 54 -9.68 -20.11 -21.72
C ALA A 54 -8.34 -20.07 -20.98
N ALA A 55 -7.25 -20.46 -21.63
CA ALA A 55 -5.90 -20.43 -21.04
C ALA A 55 -5.44 -18.99 -20.71
N LEU A 56 -5.60 -18.04 -21.65
CA LEU A 56 -5.27 -16.63 -21.43
C LEU A 56 -6.10 -16.01 -20.32
N THR A 57 -7.40 -16.29 -20.32
CA THR A 57 -8.32 -15.79 -19.29
C THR A 57 -7.97 -16.39 -17.93
N GLY A 58 -7.68 -17.70 -17.87
CA GLY A 58 -7.25 -18.38 -16.66
C GLY A 58 -5.95 -17.82 -16.10
N ALA A 59 -4.94 -17.62 -16.95
CA ALA A 59 -3.66 -17.02 -16.55
C ALA A 59 -3.82 -15.58 -16.07
N GLY A 60 -4.59 -14.76 -16.79
CA GLY A 60 -4.88 -13.38 -16.40
C GLY A 60 -5.64 -13.31 -15.08
N THR A 61 -6.62 -14.18 -14.88
CA THR A 61 -7.41 -14.28 -13.63
C THR A 61 -6.53 -14.72 -12.47
N ALA A 62 -5.68 -15.73 -12.67
CA ALA A 62 -4.72 -16.18 -11.65
C ALA A 62 -3.73 -15.07 -11.28
N GLY A 63 -3.19 -14.35 -12.27
CA GLY A 63 -2.32 -13.18 -12.04
C GLY A 63 -3.02 -12.08 -11.25
N PHE A 64 -4.28 -11.78 -11.61
CA PHE A 64 -5.11 -10.81 -10.89
C PHE A 64 -5.31 -11.20 -9.42
N PHE A 65 -5.72 -12.45 -9.15
CA PHE A 65 -5.87 -12.93 -7.78
C PHE A 65 -4.56 -12.93 -7.00
N GLY A 66 -3.44 -13.28 -7.66
CA GLY A 66 -2.11 -13.19 -7.06
C GLY A 66 -1.77 -11.76 -6.61
N CYS A 67 -1.94 -10.78 -7.50
CA CYS A 67 -1.76 -9.37 -7.15
C CYS A 67 -2.72 -8.92 -6.04
N TRP A 68 -3.96 -9.39 -6.05
CA TRP A 68 -4.96 -9.05 -5.04
C TRP A 68 -4.56 -9.54 -3.66
N VAL A 69 -4.09 -10.77 -3.55
CA VAL A 69 -3.62 -11.36 -2.29
C VAL A 69 -2.41 -10.58 -1.76
N ILE A 70 -1.45 -10.21 -2.61
CA ILE A 70 -0.28 -9.42 -2.19
C ILE A 70 -0.71 -8.03 -1.70
N ALA A 71 -1.63 -7.38 -2.41
CA ALA A 71 -2.19 -6.09 -2.01
C ALA A 71 -2.91 -6.21 -0.65
N LEU A 72 -3.74 -7.24 -0.47
CA LEU A 72 -4.48 -7.49 0.77
C LEU A 72 -3.54 -7.76 1.95
N VAL A 73 -2.52 -8.60 1.78
CA VAL A 73 -1.53 -8.89 2.82
C VAL A 73 -0.75 -7.63 3.19
N SER A 74 -0.32 -6.84 2.19
CA SER A 74 0.39 -5.58 2.42
C SER A 74 -0.49 -4.56 3.15
N TRP A 75 -1.77 -4.48 2.78
CA TRP A 75 -2.77 -3.65 3.44
C TRP A 75 -3.01 -4.06 4.90
N LEU A 76 -3.20 -5.35 5.18
CA LEU A 76 -3.36 -5.86 6.54
C LEU A 76 -2.11 -5.59 7.40
N ARG A 77 -0.92 -5.70 6.81
CA ARG A 77 0.33 -5.33 7.49
C ARG A 77 0.42 -3.84 7.78
N LEU A 78 -0.06 -2.98 6.87
CA LEU A 78 -0.17 -1.53 7.10
C LEU A 78 -1.16 -1.21 8.24
N LEU A 79 -2.34 -1.82 8.25
CA LEU A 79 -3.34 -1.64 9.30
C LEU A 79 -2.85 -2.10 10.69
N ARG A 80 -2.00 -3.14 10.72
CA ARG A 80 -1.40 -3.65 11.96
C ARG A 80 -0.13 -2.91 12.37
N PHE A 81 0.38 -2.00 11.54
CA PHE A 81 1.60 -1.25 11.84
C PHE A 81 1.38 -0.37 13.08
N ARG A 82 2.23 -0.55 14.09
CA ARG A 82 2.19 0.22 15.34
C ARG A 82 3.22 1.34 15.29
N CYS A 83 2.85 2.50 15.81
CA CYS A 83 3.76 3.62 15.93
C CYS A 83 4.86 3.29 16.96
N PRO A 84 6.16 3.48 16.66
CA PRO A 84 7.23 3.20 17.61
C PRO A 84 7.25 4.16 18.82
N ARG A 85 6.61 5.33 18.71
CA ARG A 85 6.56 6.34 19.79
C ARG A 85 5.42 6.08 20.79
N CYS A 86 4.19 5.91 20.31
CA CYS A 86 3.02 5.73 21.18
C CYS A 86 2.52 4.28 21.29
N GLY A 87 3.02 3.36 20.46
CA GLY A 87 2.54 1.97 20.41
C GLY A 87 1.15 1.78 19.79
N GLY A 88 0.41 2.86 19.54
CA GLY A 88 -0.91 2.85 18.91
C GLY A 88 -0.87 2.42 17.43
N ARG A 89 -2.02 2.03 16.87
CA ARG A 89 -2.15 1.72 15.45
C ARG A 89 -1.91 2.99 14.63
N PHE A 90 -1.07 2.88 13.61
CA PHE A 90 -0.67 4.05 12.83
C PHE A 90 -1.81 4.57 11.95
N LEU A 91 -2.63 3.66 11.41
CA LEU A 91 -3.86 3.95 10.67
C LEU A 91 -5.07 3.63 11.55
N LEU A 92 -5.95 4.63 11.78
CA LEU A 92 -7.13 4.47 12.64
C LEU A 92 -8.34 3.88 11.91
N SER A 93 -8.49 4.12 10.60
CA SER A 93 -9.70 3.75 9.86
C SER A 93 -9.37 3.14 8.50
N TRP A 94 -10.08 2.05 8.17
CA TRP A 94 -10.00 1.40 6.85
C TRP A 94 -10.46 2.34 5.73
N TRP A 95 -11.44 3.19 6.00
CA TRP A 95 -12.18 3.94 4.96
C TRP A 95 -11.88 5.44 4.88
N SER A 96 -11.41 6.08 5.96
CA SER A 96 -11.29 7.55 6.00
C SER A 96 -9.86 8.09 6.01
N SER A 97 -8.84 7.23 5.97
CA SER A 97 -7.45 7.69 5.94
C SER A 97 -6.67 7.03 4.82
N TRP A 98 -6.51 7.76 3.72
CA TRP A 98 -5.43 7.50 2.76
C TRP A 98 -4.11 7.43 3.52
N SER A 99 -3.13 6.67 3.02
CA SER A 99 -1.84 6.42 3.70
C SER A 99 -1.10 7.74 3.99
N THR A 100 -1.36 8.32 5.15
CA THR A 100 -0.69 9.51 5.65
C THR A 100 0.65 9.09 6.22
N SER A 101 1.67 9.94 6.09
CA SER A 101 2.98 9.68 6.69
C SER A 101 3.04 10.02 8.18
N THR A 102 1.96 10.55 8.74
CA THR A 102 1.90 11.09 10.10
C THR A 102 0.98 10.25 10.98
N CYS A 103 1.48 9.87 12.16
CA CYS A 103 0.68 9.14 13.14
C CYS A 103 -0.44 10.03 13.71
N LYS A 104 -1.71 9.62 13.54
CA LYS A 104 -2.89 10.32 14.07
C LYS A 104 -2.94 10.44 15.60
N HIS A 105 -2.24 9.58 16.34
CA HIS A 105 -2.22 9.61 17.81
C HIS A 105 -1.19 10.56 18.41
N CYS A 106 0.00 10.66 17.81
CA CYS A 106 1.14 11.37 18.39
C CYS A 106 1.85 12.34 17.45
N GLY A 107 1.36 12.49 16.21
CA GLY A 107 1.92 13.40 15.21
C GLY A 107 3.27 12.97 14.64
N LEU A 108 3.76 11.75 14.93
CA LEU A 108 5.04 11.29 14.40
C LEU A 108 4.98 11.12 12.88
N ASP A 109 5.71 11.96 12.15
CA ASP A 109 5.88 11.84 10.70
C ASP A 109 7.04 10.89 10.37
N LEU A 110 6.73 9.84 9.62
CA LEU A 110 7.66 8.84 9.09
C LEU A 110 8.08 9.13 7.64
N GLY A 111 7.46 10.13 6.99
CA GLY A 111 7.71 10.50 5.60
C GLY A 111 8.65 11.68 5.44
N SER A 112 8.69 12.61 6.40
CA SER A 112 9.70 13.66 6.42
C SER A 112 11.02 13.11 6.97
N SER A 113 12.02 13.06 6.10
CA SER A 113 13.43 12.90 6.48
C SER A 113 14.00 14.14 7.19
N ARG A 114 13.18 15.19 7.38
CA ARG A 114 13.52 16.32 8.25
C ARG A 114 13.45 15.87 9.71
N GLY A 115 14.52 16.15 10.44
CA GLY A 115 14.73 15.72 11.82
C GLY A 115 13.61 16.08 12.80
N PRO A 116 13.69 15.56 14.04
CA PRO A 116 12.65 15.68 15.08
C PRO A 116 12.20 17.10 15.46
N ASP A 117 12.82 18.14 14.91
CA ASP A 117 12.59 19.55 15.28
C ASP A 117 11.57 20.27 14.40
N ALA A 118 11.04 19.60 13.36
CA ALA A 118 9.92 20.12 12.60
C ALA A 118 8.64 20.03 13.45
N LYS A 119 8.40 21.04 14.31
CA LYS A 119 7.07 21.29 14.87
C LYS A 119 6.11 21.53 13.71
N GLY A 120 5.47 20.47 13.25
CA GLY A 120 4.26 20.58 12.44
C GLY A 120 3.21 21.36 13.24
N PRO A 121 2.30 22.09 12.56
CA PRO A 121 1.24 22.83 13.24
C PRO A 121 0.44 21.90 14.17
N PRO A 122 -0.12 22.42 15.27
CA PRO A 122 -0.97 21.66 16.18
C PRO A 122 -2.04 20.89 15.39
N TRP A 123 -2.19 19.61 15.68
CA TRP A 123 -3.25 18.80 15.08
C TRP A 123 -4.60 19.35 15.53
N ASP A 124 -5.40 19.85 14.58
CA ASP A 124 -6.76 20.32 14.81
C ASP A 124 -7.73 19.14 14.58
N PRO A 125 -8.49 18.69 15.60
CA PRO A 125 -9.47 17.62 15.46
C PRO A 125 -10.67 17.98 14.57
N ASP A 126 -10.87 19.27 14.26
CA ASP A 126 -12.11 19.77 13.67
C ASP A 126 -12.04 19.99 12.13
N LEU A 127 -10.98 19.49 11.47
CA LEU A 127 -10.72 19.52 10.02
C LEU A 127 -10.68 18.11 9.39
#